data_AF-A0A7D5MT76-F1
#
_entry.id   AF-A0A7D5MT76-F1
#
_cell.length_a   1.000
_cell.length_b   1.000
_cell.length_c   1.000
_cell.angle_alpha   90.00
_cell.angle_beta   90.00
_cell.angle_gamma   90.00
#
_symmetry.space_group_name_H-M   'P 1'
#
loop_
_entity.id
_entity.type
_entity.pdbx_description
1 polymer ?
#
loop_
_entity_poly.entity_id
_entity_poly.type
_entity_poly.pdbx_seq_one_letter_code
_entity_poly.pdbx_strand_id
1 'polypeptide(L)'
;MVRLKQNLISKYRPQRTLKKPVSFSGIGIHTGREVNLTFHPAKENAGVSFCRTDLSSHPVIPAHVNFVCDTNRSTTIGVKEGAIHTIEHVLAAVRAYNIDNLLIEIRGIEPPVGNGSSDVFVEMIEEAGILEQTAQKPIVKIQEPLHWAQGDIIITALPYDGYRISYTLNYPHSKLLKGQFHSLEVNSHSFKSEIAPCRTFALYKEISYLLDRGLIKGASLDNAVIIHDEVAFSKGGLFFPDEMVRHKILDMIGDLSLVGFDFEAHVIALRAGHASNCAFAKEVLKSITENY
;
A
#
# COMPACT_ATOMS: atom_id res chain seq x y z
N MET A 1 -2.27 -24.03 2.69
CA MET A 1 -2.94 -23.05 1.80
C MET A 1 -4.16 -22.53 2.54
N VAL A 2 -4.31 -21.21 2.65
CA VAL A 2 -5.43 -20.57 3.33
C VAL A 2 -6.70 -20.74 2.48
N ARG A 3 -7.82 -21.15 3.08
CA ARG A 3 -9.09 -21.42 2.39
C ARG A 3 -10.14 -20.40 2.78
N LEU A 4 -10.80 -19.81 1.78
CA LEU A 4 -11.90 -18.89 1.99
C LEU A 4 -13.17 -19.62 2.45
N LYS A 5 -13.93 -18.99 3.35
CA LYS A 5 -15.28 -19.43 3.71
C LYS A 5 -16.21 -19.25 2.51
N GLN A 6 -16.72 -20.35 1.97
CA GLN A 6 -17.50 -20.35 0.72
C GLN A 6 -18.77 -19.48 0.80
N ASN A 7 -19.41 -19.39 1.96
CA ASN A 7 -20.63 -18.59 2.17
C ASN A 7 -20.39 -17.07 2.13
N LEU A 8 -19.13 -16.62 2.15
CA LEU A 8 -18.77 -15.20 2.05
C LEU A 8 -18.42 -14.76 0.64
N ILE A 9 -18.24 -15.69 -0.30
CA ILE A 9 -17.92 -15.36 -1.70
C ILE A 9 -19.16 -14.72 -2.33
N SER A 10 -19.05 -13.44 -2.69
CA SER A 10 -20.15 -12.69 -3.31
C SER A 10 -20.17 -12.85 -4.83
N LYS A 11 -18.98 -12.85 -5.45
CA LYS A 11 -18.81 -12.98 -6.90
C LYS A 11 -17.40 -13.45 -7.27
N TYR A 12 -17.20 -13.72 -8.56
CA TYR A 12 -15.90 -14.03 -9.14
C TYR A 12 -15.55 -13.00 -10.21
N ARG A 13 -14.26 -12.79 -10.43
CA ARG A 13 -13.72 -12.06 -11.58
C ARG A 13 -12.54 -12.82 -12.18
N PRO A 14 -12.19 -12.64 -13.46
CA PRO A 14 -10.94 -13.16 -13.99
C PRO A 14 -9.74 -12.58 -13.23
N GLN A 15 -8.70 -13.39 -13.07
CA GLN A 15 -7.41 -12.93 -12.57
C GLN A 15 -6.75 -11.98 -13.59
N ARG A 16 -5.88 -11.10 -13.12
CA ARG A 16 -5.12 -10.17 -13.96
C ARG A 16 -3.63 -10.26 -13.71
N THR A 17 -2.89 -10.07 -14.78
CA THR A 17 -1.44 -9.93 -14.83
C THR A 17 -1.10 -8.80 -15.80
N LEU A 18 0.19 -8.52 -16.02
CA LEU A 18 0.62 -7.54 -17.02
C LEU A 18 0.80 -8.20 -18.41
N LYS A 19 0.72 -7.44 -19.51
CA LYS A 19 0.99 -7.98 -20.85
C LYS A 19 2.48 -8.14 -21.14
N LYS A 20 3.31 -7.26 -20.58
CA LYS A 20 4.77 -7.24 -20.77
C LYS A 20 5.45 -6.76 -19.48
N PRO A 21 6.75 -7.06 -19.29
CA PRO A 21 7.53 -6.46 -18.22
C PRO A 21 7.67 -4.93 -18.38
N VAL A 22 7.83 -4.22 -17.27
CA VAL A 22 8.08 -2.77 -17.22
C VAL A 22 8.98 -2.45 -16.03
N SER A 23 9.89 -1.49 -16.19
CA SER A 23 10.90 -1.15 -15.18
C SER A 23 10.89 0.34 -14.86
N PHE A 24 11.23 0.66 -13.61
CA PHE A 24 11.53 2.02 -13.19
C PHE A 24 12.79 2.02 -12.32
N SER A 25 13.62 3.05 -12.49
CA SER A 25 14.82 3.24 -11.67
C SER A 25 14.76 4.59 -10.99
N GLY A 26 15.23 4.65 -9.76
CA GLY A 26 15.27 5.88 -8.96
C GLY A 26 16.08 5.66 -7.70
N ILE A 27 15.82 6.45 -6.67
CA ILE A 27 16.44 6.28 -5.36
C ILE A 27 15.41 5.81 -4.34
N GLY A 28 15.83 5.05 -3.34
CA GLY A 28 15.01 4.75 -2.17
C GLY A 28 14.91 5.95 -1.22
N ILE A 29 13.74 6.17 -0.61
CA ILE A 29 13.50 7.33 0.26
C ILE A 29 14.37 7.30 1.52
N HIS A 30 14.52 6.14 2.16
CA HIS A 30 15.24 6.04 3.42
C HIS A 30 16.74 5.83 3.23
N THR A 31 17.10 5.01 2.24
CA THR A 31 18.48 4.63 1.97
C THR A 31 19.24 5.66 1.14
N GLY A 32 18.54 6.42 0.29
CA GLY A 32 19.14 7.31 -0.71
C GLY A 32 19.95 6.58 -1.77
N ARG A 33 19.83 5.24 -1.87
CA ARG A 33 20.57 4.43 -2.83
C ARG A 33 19.77 4.26 -4.10
N GLU A 34 20.47 4.15 -5.22
CA GLU A 34 19.86 3.76 -6.48
C GLU A 34 19.22 2.37 -6.37
N VAL A 35 18.02 2.25 -6.91
CA VAL A 35 17.25 1.03 -6.98
C VAL A 35 16.62 0.92 -8.36
N ASN A 36 16.62 -0.30 -8.88
CA ASN A 36 15.84 -0.68 -10.06
C ASN A 36 14.73 -1.63 -9.60
N LEU A 37 13.51 -1.35 -10.05
CA LEU A 37 12.33 -2.16 -9.80
C LEU A 37 11.70 -2.54 -11.14
N THR A 38 11.35 -3.81 -11.30
CA THR A 38 10.73 -4.33 -12.53
C THR A 38 9.50 -5.16 -12.19
N PHE A 39 8.38 -4.83 -12.81
CA PHE A 39 7.16 -5.61 -12.77
C PHE A 39 7.18 -6.64 -13.89
N HIS A 40 7.07 -7.92 -13.55
CA HIS A 40 6.97 -9.02 -14.51
C HIS A 40 5.59 -9.67 -14.45
N PRO A 41 4.97 -9.97 -15.62
CA PRO A 41 3.79 -10.82 -15.68
C PRO A 41 4.04 -12.17 -14.98
N ALA A 42 3.10 -12.62 -14.16
CA ALA A 42 3.14 -13.97 -13.58
C ALA A 42 1.96 -14.84 -14.04
N LYS A 43 2.14 -16.17 -13.90
CA LYS A 43 1.13 -17.18 -14.22
C LYS A 43 -0.07 -17.09 -13.28
N GLU A 44 -1.18 -17.69 -13.69
CA GLU A 44 -2.37 -17.82 -12.86
C GLU A 44 -2.05 -18.42 -11.48
N ASN A 45 -2.68 -17.87 -10.45
CA ASN A 45 -2.53 -18.26 -9.05
C ASN A 45 -1.11 -18.09 -8.47
N ALA A 46 -0.21 -17.38 -9.15
CA ALA A 46 1.12 -17.06 -8.61
C ALA A 46 1.05 -16.06 -7.44
N GLY A 47 0.03 -15.20 -7.43
CA GLY A 47 -0.06 -14.10 -6.47
C GLY A 47 0.94 -12.98 -6.77
N VAL A 48 0.99 -12.00 -5.87
CA VAL A 48 1.97 -10.91 -5.92
C VAL A 48 3.14 -11.27 -5.00
N SER A 49 4.36 -11.23 -5.54
CA SER A 49 5.59 -11.50 -4.78
C SER A 49 6.69 -10.55 -5.18
N PHE A 50 7.60 -10.27 -4.26
CA PHE A 50 8.81 -9.52 -4.54
C PHE A 50 10.02 -10.45 -4.61
N CYS A 51 11.00 -10.13 -5.45
CA CYS A 51 12.26 -10.86 -5.57
C CYS A 51 13.46 -9.92 -5.43
N ARG A 52 14.33 -10.17 -4.44
CA ARG A 52 15.56 -9.41 -4.22
C ARG A 52 16.68 -9.91 -5.12
N THR A 53 16.87 -9.28 -6.29
CA THR A 53 17.84 -9.74 -7.29
C THR A 53 19.28 -9.31 -6.99
N ASP A 54 19.49 -8.42 -6.02
CA ASP A 54 20.82 -8.04 -5.54
C ASP A 54 21.44 -9.05 -4.56
N LEU A 55 20.66 -10.00 -4.05
CA LEU A 55 21.13 -11.05 -3.14
C LEU A 55 21.38 -12.36 -3.90
N SER A 56 22.44 -13.08 -3.53
CA SER A 56 22.86 -14.29 -4.25
C SER A 56 21.78 -15.39 -4.30
N SER A 57 20.94 -15.49 -3.27
CA SER A 57 19.85 -16.47 -3.17
C SER A 57 18.59 -16.05 -3.93
N HIS A 58 18.51 -14.82 -4.45
CA HIS A 58 17.33 -14.26 -5.10
C HIS A 58 16.02 -14.55 -4.34
N PRO A 59 15.93 -14.19 -3.03
CA PRO A 59 14.80 -14.62 -2.22
C PRO A 59 13.50 -13.98 -2.73
N VAL A 60 12.48 -14.85 -2.88
CA VAL A 60 11.12 -14.46 -3.28
C VAL A 60 10.26 -14.38 -2.03
N ILE A 61 9.65 -13.23 -1.81
CA ILE A 61 8.86 -12.89 -0.63
C ILE A 61 7.42 -12.61 -1.08
N PRO A 62 6.44 -13.47 -0.75
CA PRO A 62 5.04 -13.19 -1.06
C PRO A 62 4.55 -11.91 -0.39
N ALA A 63 3.79 -11.09 -1.11
CA ALA A 63 3.11 -9.92 -0.57
C ALA A 63 1.88 -10.37 0.24
N HIS A 64 2.14 -10.88 1.45
CA HIS A 64 1.12 -11.43 2.32
C HIS A 64 1.45 -11.09 3.79
N VAL A 65 0.42 -10.88 4.60
CA VAL A 65 0.55 -10.36 5.98
C VAL A 65 1.43 -11.22 6.89
N ASN A 66 1.54 -12.52 6.62
CA ASN A 66 2.43 -13.46 7.32
C ASN A 66 3.93 -13.16 7.14
N PHE A 67 4.30 -12.46 6.07
CA PHE A 67 5.68 -12.08 5.81
C PHE A 67 6.02 -10.69 6.34
N VAL A 68 5.05 -9.96 6.91
CA VAL A 68 5.31 -8.64 7.51
C VAL A 68 6.19 -8.81 8.75
N CYS A 69 7.37 -8.19 8.73
CA CYS A 69 8.36 -8.29 9.80
C CYS A 69 8.63 -6.94 10.50
N ASP A 70 8.30 -5.81 9.88
CA ASP A 70 8.35 -4.48 10.48
C ASP A 70 7.23 -3.59 9.92
N THR A 71 6.73 -2.68 10.77
CA THR A 71 5.68 -1.69 10.44
C THR A 71 6.04 -0.28 10.94
N ASN A 72 7.29 -0.08 11.37
CA ASN A 72 7.76 1.20 11.86
C ASN A 72 8.01 2.16 10.68
N ARG A 73 7.12 3.14 10.53
CA ARG A 73 7.11 4.20 9.49
C ARG A 73 6.84 3.75 8.05
N SER A 74 7.00 2.47 7.73
CA SER A 74 6.59 1.84 6.47
C SER A 74 6.23 0.38 6.69
N THR A 75 5.69 -0.30 5.68
CA THR A 75 5.43 -1.75 5.74
C THR A 75 6.59 -2.52 5.14
N THR A 76 7.17 -3.43 5.93
CA THR A 76 8.31 -4.27 5.51
C THR A 76 7.91 -5.74 5.53
N ILE A 77 8.17 -6.44 4.42
CA ILE A 77 8.04 -7.90 4.32
C ILE A 77 9.41 -8.57 4.27
N GLY A 78 9.54 -9.75 4.84
CA GLY A 78 10.82 -10.43 4.97
C GLY A 78 10.73 -11.94 5.12
N VAL A 79 11.81 -12.59 4.69
CA VAL A 79 12.17 -13.97 5.00
C VAL A 79 13.57 -13.98 5.63
N LYS A 80 14.07 -15.14 6.02
CA LYS A 80 15.39 -15.26 6.66
C LYS A 80 16.52 -14.69 5.79
N GLU A 81 16.39 -14.83 4.47
CA GLU A 81 17.40 -14.47 3.49
C GLU A 81 17.39 -12.98 3.11
N GLY A 82 16.32 -12.23 3.41
CA GLY A 82 16.22 -10.82 3.06
C GLY A 82 14.85 -10.21 3.33
N ALA A 83 14.79 -8.88 3.31
CA ALA A 83 13.58 -8.10 3.51
C ALA A 83 13.47 -6.96 2.49
N ILE A 84 12.24 -6.47 2.28
CA ILE A 84 11.94 -5.31 1.45
C ILE A 84 11.03 -4.38 2.25
N HIS A 85 11.46 -3.13 2.35
CA HIS A 85 10.80 -2.06 3.08
C HIS A 85 9.92 -1.24 2.13
N THR A 86 8.97 -0.49 2.68
CA THR A 86 8.25 0.57 1.96
C THR A 86 7.52 0.05 0.72
N ILE A 87 6.81 -1.07 0.87
CA ILE A 87 6.09 -1.73 -0.23
C ILE A 87 4.69 -1.16 -0.47
N GLU A 88 4.17 -0.37 0.48
CA GLU A 88 2.78 0.09 0.53
C GLU A 88 2.36 0.86 -0.74
N HIS A 89 3.19 1.73 -1.30
CA HIS A 89 2.82 2.53 -2.47
C HIS A 89 2.75 1.68 -3.74
N VAL A 90 3.70 0.75 -3.89
CA VAL A 90 3.68 -0.25 -4.97
C VAL A 90 2.40 -1.09 -4.87
N LEU A 91 2.12 -1.62 -3.69
CA LEU A 91 0.96 -2.47 -3.46
C LEU A 91 -0.38 -1.73 -3.59
N ALA A 92 -0.41 -0.43 -3.30
CA ALA A 92 -1.60 0.39 -3.49
C ALA A 92 -2.00 0.45 -4.97
N ALA A 93 -1.06 0.73 -5.88
CA ALA A 93 -1.31 0.71 -7.32
C ALA A 93 -1.71 -0.69 -7.82
N VAL A 94 -0.96 -1.73 -7.40
CA VAL A 94 -1.24 -3.13 -7.77
C VAL A 94 -2.67 -3.52 -7.35
N ARG A 95 -3.09 -3.17 -6.13
CA ARG A 95 -4.44 -3.44 -5.63
C ARG A 95 -5.49 -2.63 -6.37
N ALA A 96 -5.30 -1.34 -6.58
CA ALA A 96 -6.29 -0.48 -7.23
C ALA A 96 -6.58 -0.89 -8.69
N TYR A 97 -5.57 -1.43 -9.39
CA TYR A 97 -5.71 -1.95 -10.75
C TYR A 97 -6.10 -3.45 -10.81
N ASN A 98 -6.32 -4.08 -9.65
CA ASN A 98 -6.67 -5.48 -9.50
C ASN A 98 -5.65 -6.45 -10.13
N ILE A 99 -4.36 -6.15 -10.06
CA ILE A 99 -3.30 -7.05 -10.54
C ILE A 99 -3.11 -8.17 -9.50
N ASP A 100 -3.31 -9.41 -9.93
CA ASP A 100 -3.33 -10.59 -9.04
C ASP A 100 -2.03 -11.37 -9.06
N ASN A 101 -1.42 -11.47 -10.24
CA ASN A 101 -0.27 -12.30 -10.48
C ASN A 101 0.86 -11.42 -10.99
N LEU A 102 1.84 -11.15 -10.13
CA LEU A 102 2.93 -10.23 -10.44
C LEU A 102 4.19 -10.64 -9.68
N LEU A 103 5.31 -10.74 -10.40
CA LEU A 103 6.63 -10.83 -9.79
C LEU A 103 7.29 -9.45 -9.86
N ILE A 104 7.58 -8.88 -8.70
CA ILE A 104 8.22 -7.57 -8.56
C ILE A 104 9.70 -7.81 -8.25
N GLU A 105 10.54 -7.73 -9.26
CA GLU A 105 11.99 -7.79 -9.06
C GLU A 105 12.50 -6.45 -8.56
N ILE A 106 13.39 -6.48 -7.59
CA ILE A 106 13.99 -5.29 -7.03
C ILE A 106 15.47 -5.53 -6.72
N ARG A 107 16.30 -4.61 -7.18
CA ARG A 107 17.73 -4.56 -6.88
C ARG A 107 17.98 -3.49 -5.81
N GLY A 108 17.68 -3.81 -4.55
CA GLY A 108 17.70 -2.88 -3.43
C GLY A 108 16.75 -3.31 -2.32
N ILE A 109 16.82 -2.64 -1.17
CA ILE A 109 16.03 -3.02 0.02
C ILE A 109 14.67 -2.30 0.12
N GLU A 110 14.39 -1.33 -0.74
CA GLU A 110 13.12 -0.57 -0.78
C GLU A 110 12.84 -0.09 -2.22
N PRO A 111 11.57 0.02 -2.65
CA PRO A 111 11.21 0.57 -3.96
C PRO A 111 11.74 1.99 -4.20
N PRO A 112 11.92 2.40 -5.47
CA PRO A 112 12.22 3.78 -5.81
C PRO A 112 11.08 4.70 -5.36
N VAL A 113 11.42 5.82 -4.72
CA VAL A 113 10.45 6.77 -4.16
C VAL A 113 9.66 7.55 -5.22
N GLY A 114 10.22 7.73 -6.42
CA GLY A 114 9.61 8.60 -7.43
C GLY A 114 9.41 10.03 -6.89
N ASN A 115 8.18 10.53 -6.95
CA ASN A 115 7.74 11.80 -6.36
C ASN A 115 7.15 11.63 -4.93
N GLY A 116 7.27 10.45 -4.33
CA GLY A 116 6.72 10.13 -3.00
C GLY A 116 5.26 9.69 -2.99
N SER A 117 4.65 9.53 -4.17
CA SER A 117 3.29 9.05 -4.35
C SER A 117 3.28 7.69 -5.06
N SER A 118 2.11 7.26 -5.55
CA SER A 118 1.97 6.02 -6.31
C SER A 118 1.89 6.23 -7.83
N ASP A 119 2.06 7.47 -8.33
CA ASP A 119 1.90 7.82 -9.76
C ASP A 119 2.76 6.95 -10.68
N VAL A 120 4.05 6.82 -10.35
CA VAL A 120 5.01 6.06 -11.15
C VAL A 120 4.56 4.60 -11.33
N PHE A 121 4.03 3.97 -10.27
CA PHE A 121 3.57 2.58 -10.35
C PHE A 121 2.28 2.44 -11.15
N VAL A 122 1.42 3.46 -11.12
CA VAL A 122 0.24 3.54 -11.99
C VAL A 122 0.66 3.65 -13.46
N GLU A 123 1.59 4.55 -13.77
CA GLU A 123 2.13 4.73 -15.13
C GLU A 123 2.77 3.44 -15.65
N MET A 124 3.56 2.75 -14.82
CA MET A 124 4.14 1.44 -15.16
C MET A 124 3.06 0.41 -15.53
N ILE A 125 2.00 0.27 -14.72
CA ILE A 125 0.91 -0.68 -14.97
C ILE A 125 0.18 -0.34 -16.29
N GLU A 126 -0.10 0.94 -16.53
CA GLU A 126 -0.77 1.38 -17.75
C GLU A 126 0.11 1.19 -19.00
N GLU A 127 1.40 1.48 -18.91
CA GLU A 127 2.36 1.27 -20.00
C GLU A 127 2.54 -0.22 -20.35
N ALA A 128 2.61 -1.07 -19.32
CA ALA A 128 2.67 -2.51 -19.48
C ALA A 128 1.38 -3.07 -20.08
N GLY A 129 0.24 -2.47 -19.75
CA GLY A 129 -1.08 -2.95 -20.10
C GLY A 129 -1.48 -4.20 -19.31
N ILE A 130 -2.79 -4.37 -19.11
CA ILE A 130 -3.35 -5.44 -18.29
C ILE A 130 -3.82 -6.61 -19.17
N LEU A 131 -3.51 -7.83 -18.75
CA LEU A 131 -3.98 -9.07 -19.34
C LEU A 131 -4.88 -9.80 -18.35
N GLU A 132 -6.12 -10.07 -18.76
CA GLU A 132 -7.00 -10.99 -18.02
C GLU A 132 -6.58 -12.44 -18.30
N GLN A 133 -6.61 -13.26 -17.26
CA GLN A 133 -6.30 -14.67 -17.27
C GLN A 133 -7.58 -15.49 -17.10
N THR A 134 -7.54 -16.76 -17.47
CA THR A 134 -8.72 -17.65 -17.46
C THR A 134 -9.13 -18.05 -16.05
N ALA A 135 -8.16 -18.22 -15.15
CA ALA A 135 -8.42 -18.50 -13.75
C ALA A 135 -9.25 -17.40 -13.10
N GLN A 136 -10.23 -17.81 -12.29
CA GLN A 136 -11.10 -16.90 -11.56
C GLN A 136 -10.50 -16.58 -10.18
N LYS A 137 -10.76 -15.37 -9.70
CA LYS A 137 -10.47 -14.93 -8.34
C LYS A 137 -11.79 -14.64 -7.61
N PRO A 138 -12.04 -15.27 -6.45
CA PRO A 138 -13.20 -14.96 -5.63
C PRO A 138 -13.06 -13.57 -5.01
N ILE A 139 -14.19 -12.87 -4.93
CA ILE A 139 -14.37 -11.64 -4.16
C ILE A 139 -15.25 -12.01 -2.97
N VAL A 140 -14.80 -11.70 -1.75
CA VAL A 140 -15.53 -12.01 -0.52
C VAL A 140 -16.17 -10.77 0.09
N LYS A 141 -17.43 -10.87 0.49
CA LYS A 141 -18.10 -9.77 1.18
C LYS A 141 -18.01 -9.95 2.68
N ILE A 142 -17.55 -8.93 3.39
CA ILE A 142 -17.65 -8.88 4.85
C ILE A 142 -19.14 -8.78 5.20
N GLN A 143 -19.67 -9.78 5.92
CA GLN A 143 -21.11 -9.87 6.24
C GLN A 143 -21.44 -9.30 7.62
N GLU A 144 -20.47 -9.21 8.53
CA GLU A 144 -20.62 -8.67 9.87
C GLU A 144 -19.56 -7.60 10.14
N PRO A 145 -19.87 -6.55 10.92
CA PRO A 145 -18.88 -5.55 11.29
C PRO A 145 -17.62 -6.17 11.92
N LEU A 146 -16.46 -5.86 11.37
CA LEU A 146 -15.16 -6.19 11.96
C LEU A 146 -14.58 -4.94 12.59
N HIS A 147 -14.20 -5.01 13.86
CA HIS A 147 -13.70 -3.87 14.60
C HIS A 147 -12.33 -4.18 15.21
N TRP A 148 -11.38 -3.27 15.02
CA TRP A 148 -10.07 -3.29 15.64
C TRP A 148 -9.78 -1.93 16.27
N ALA A 149 -9.26 -1.92 17.48
CA ALA A 149 -8.90 -0.70 18.17
C ALA A 149 -7.68 -0.90 19.08
N GLN A 150 -6.85 0.13 19.18
CA GLN A 150 -5.75 0.21 20.13
C GLN A 150 -5.52 1.68 20.52
N GLY A 151 -5.81 2.01 21.78
CA GLY A 151 -5.80 3.40 22.25
C GLY A 151 -6.78 4.24 21.42
N ASP A 152 -6.29 5.32 20.82
CA ASP A 152 -7.10 6.24 20.00
C ASP A 152 -7.18 5.84 18.51
N ILE A 153 -6.60 4.69 18.13
CA ILE A 153 -6.61 4.18 16.76
C ILE A 153 -7.79 3.22 16.62
N ILE A 154 -8.63 3.44 15.61
CA ILE A 154 -9.80 2.62 15.31
C ILE A 154 -9.81 2.28 13.83
N ILE A 155 -10.10 1.02 13.51
CA ILE A 155 -10.41 0.56 12.15
C ILE A 155 -11.64 -0.34 12.23
N THR A 156 -12.67 -0.03 11.44
CA THR A 156 -13.89 -0.82 11.36
C THR A 156 -14.21 -1.12 9.89
N ALA A 157 -14.45 -2.39 9.54
CA ALA A 157 -15.04 -2.75 8.26
C ALA A 157 -16.52 -3.05 8.45
N LEU A 158 -17.38 -2.36 7.70
CA LEU A 158 -18.81 -2.61 7.65
C LEU A 158 -19.20 -3.35 6.37
N PRO A 159 -20.25 -4.18 6.39
CA PRO A 159 -20.79 -4.78 5.17
C PRO A 159 -21.16 -3.72 4.13
N TYR A 160 -20.64 -3.87 2.91
CA TYR A 160 -20.84 -2.92 1.83
C TYR A 160 -20.69 -3.62 0.48
N ASP A 161 -21.47 -3.22 -0.53
CA ASP A 161 -21.41 -3.76 -1.89
C ASP A 161 -20.38 -3.00 -2.73
N GLY A 162 -19.11 -3.16 -2.37
CA GLY A 162 -17.99 -2.45 -2.98
C GLY A 162 -16.77 -2.43 -2.07
N TYR A 163 -15.74 -1.67 -2.45
CA TYR A 163 -14.54 -1.49 -1.64
C TYR A 163 -14.32 -0.01 -1.36
N ARG A 164 -14.84 0.44 -0.22
CA ARG A 164 -14.81 1.85 0.18
C ARG A 164 -13.86 2.04 1.35
N ILE A 165 -13.09 3.13 1.30
CA ILE A 165 -12.27 3.56 2.44
C ILE A 165 -12.72 4.98 2.85
N SER A 166 -13.00 5.16 4.14
CA SER A 166 -13.12 6.45 4.80
C SER A 166 -12.02 6.58 5.84
N TYR A 167 -11.30 7.68 5.81
CA TYR A 167 -10.18 7.89 6.69
C TYR A 167 -10.29 9.25 7.37
N THR A 168 -10.11 9.25 8.69
CA THR A 168 -9.96 10.45 9.51
C THR A 168 -8.53 10.55 10.01
N LEU A 169 -7.79 11.50 9.43
CA LEU A 169 -6.51 11.96 9.96
C LEU A 169 -6.76 12.87 11.15
N ASN A 170 -5.96 12.76 12.21
CA ASN A 170 -6.07 13.69 13.34
C ASN A 170 -4.71 13.98 13.96
N TYR A 171 -4.23 15.20 13.73
CA TYR A 171 -3.04 15.78 14.37
C TYR A 171 -3.47 17.00 15.20
N PRO A 172 -3.94 16.82 16.44
CA PRO A 172 -4.57 17.88 17.23
C PRO A 172 -3.63 19.05 17.54
N HIS A 173 -2.32 18.79 17.58
CA HIS A 173 -1.29 19.81 17.85
C HIS A 173 -0.71 20.44 16.58
N SER A 174 -1.08 19.95 15.39
CA SER A 174 -0.66 20.57 14.12
C SER A 174 -1.72 21.59 13.69
N LYS A 175 -1.32 22.85 13.53
CA LYS A 175 -2.21 23.90 13.09
C LYS A 175 -2.64 23.74 11.63
N LEU A 176 -1.77 23.17 10.79
CA LEU A 176 -2.07 22.87 9.39
C LEU A 176 -2.89 21.59 9.23
N LEU A 177 -2.45 20.46 9.80
CA LEU A 177 -3.08 19.17 9.55
C LEU A 177 -4.44 19.06 10.25
N LYS A 178 -4.53 19.43 11.54
CA LYS A 178 -5.76 19.31 12.36
C LYS A 178 -6.45 17.93 12.14
N GLY A 179 -7.77 17.91 12.14
CA GLY A 179 -8.56 16.78 11.65
C GLY A 179 -8.83 16.93 10.15
N GLN A 180 -8.57 15.89 9.37
CA GLN A 180 -8.94 15.81 7.96
C GLN A 180 -9.72 14.53 7.72
N PHE A 181 -10.70 14.58 6.82
CA PHE A 181 -11.52 13.43 6.47
C PHE A 181 -11.58 13.31 4.96
N HIS A 182 -11.40 12.10 4.46
CA HIS A 182 -11.65 11.77 3.06
C HIS A 182 -12.33 10.41 2.95
N SER A 183 -13.16 10.23 1.92
CA SER A 183 -13.83 8.96 1.65
C SER A 183 -13.93 8.71 0.16
N LEU A 184 -13.56 7.50 -0.26
CA LEU A 184 -13.47 7.10 -1.65
C LEU A 184 -13.93 5.66 -1.87
N GLU A 185 -14.64 5.43 -2.97
CA GLU A 185 -14.80 4.08 -3.54
C GLU A 185 -13.55 3.71 -4.33
N VAL A 186 -12.82 2.69 -3.92
CA VAL A 186 -11.52 2.33 -4.48
C VAL A 186 -11.69 1.52 -5.77
N ASN A 187 -11.28 2.12 -6.89
CA ASN A 187 -11.11 1.46 -8.19
C ASN A 187 -9.98 2.14 -8.95
N SER A 188 -9.57 1.61 -10.11
CA SER A 188 -8.43 2.15 -10.86
C SER A 188 -8.63 3.61 -11.28
N HIS A 189 -9.84 4.02 -11.64
CA HIS A 189 -10.13 5.39 -12.06
C HIS A 189 -10.02 6.35 -10.87
N SER A 190 -10.75 6.09 -9.80
CA SER A 190 -10.75 6.94 -8.60
C SER A 190 -9.37 6.96 -7.92
N PHE A 191 -8.68 5.82 -7.86
CA PHE A 191 -7.32 5.77 -7.33
C PHE A 191 -6.39 6.67 -8.13
N LYS A 192 -6.38 6.56 -9.47
CA LYS A 192 -5.51 7.37 -10.33
C LYS A 192 -5.77 8.86 -10.19
N SER A 193 -7.03 9.30 -10.19
CA SER A 193 -7.36 10.73 -10.18
C SER A 193 -7.28 11.37 -8.81
N GLU A 194 -7.51 10.62 -7.74
CA GLU A 194 -7.74 11.18 -6.39
C GLU A 194 -6.75 10.74 -5.32
N ILE A 195 -6.03 9.63 -5.50
CA ILE A 195 -5.19 9.03 -4.45
C ILE A 195 -3.74 8.88 -4.91
N ALA A 196 -3.51 8.30 -6.08
CA ALA A 196 -2.18 8.04 -6.63
C ALA A 196 -1.25 9.26 -6.60
N PRO A 197 -1.72 10.51 -6.83
CA PRO A 197 -0.87 11.69 -6.79
C PRO A 197 -0.47 12.18 -5.39
N CYS A 198 -1.08 11.64 -4.33
CA CYS A 198 -0.90 12.15 -2.99
C CYS A 198 0.40 11.64 -2.37
N ARG A 199 1.33 12.56 -2.08
CA ARG A 199 2.68 12.22 -1.66
C ARG A 199 2.79 11.95 -0.17
N THR A 200 3.82 11.19 0.18
CA THR A 200 4.21 10.97 1.57
C THR A 200 4.62 12.26 2.25
N PHE A 201 4.51 12.27 3.58
CA PHE A 201 4.77 13.47 4.37
C PHE A 201 5.45 13.17 5.69
N ALA A 202 6.17 14.17 6.20
CA ALA A 202 6.78 14.13 7.52
C ALA A 202 6.58 15.45 8.26
N LEU A 203 6.52 15.39 9.58
CA LEU A 203 6.58 16.59 10.41
C LEU A 203 8.02 17.06 10.49
N TYR A 204 8.27 18.36 10.32
CA TYR A 204 9.62 18.93 10.35
C TYR A 204 10.40 18.58 11.62
N LYS A 205 9.73 18.58 12.78
CA LYS A 205 10.32 18.22 14.08
C LYS A 205 10.84 16.78 14.15
N GLU A 206 10.43 15.91 13.24
CA GLU A 206 10.86 14.51 13.18
C GLU A 206 12.08 14.31 12.26
N ILE A 207 12.44 15.31 11.45
CA ILE A 207 13.49 15.17 10.43
C ILE A 207 14.85 14.88 11.07
N SER A 208 15.24 15.61 12.12
CA SER A 208 16.51 15.38 12.81
C SER A 208 16.59 13.96 13.38
N TYR A 209 15.54 13.54 14.09
CA TYR A 209 15.41 12.19 14.64
C TYR A 209 15.52 11.09 13.55
N LEU A 210 14.92 11.32 12.38
CA LEU A 210 14.98 10.40 11.25
C LEU A 210 16.40 10.31 10.67
N LEU A 211 17.05 11.45 10.45
CA LEU A 211 18.41 11.52 9.93
C LEU A 211 19.42 10.89 10.89
N ASP A 212 19.29 11.13 12.19
CA ASP A 212 20.16 10.56 13.24
C ASP A 212 20.12 9.03 13.27
N ARG A 213 19.00 8.42 12.84
CA ARG A 213 18.85 6.97 12.66
C ARG A 213 19.20 6.47 11.27
N GLY A 214 19.76 7.35 10.42
CA GLY A 214 20.18 7.03 9.07
C GLY A 214 19.03 6.77 8.10
N LEU A 215 17.83 7.29 8.40
CA LEU A 215 16.66 7.26 7.53
C LEU A 215 16.58 8.53 6.68
N ILE A 216 15.61 8.55 5.76
CA ILE A 216 15.24 9.66 4.86
C ILE A 216 16.40 10.25 4.03
N LYS A 217 17.46 9.47 3.76
CA LYS A 217 18.65 9.95 3.02
C LYS A 217 18.37 10.30 1.56
N GLY A 218 17.30 9.74 0.98
CA GLY A 218 16.82 10.08 -0.36
C GLY A 218 15.64 11.06 -0.36
N ALA A 219 15.18 11.50 0.82
CA ALA A 219 14.04 12.41 0.91
C ALA A 219 14.44 13.83 0.49
N SER A 220 13.55 14.49 -0.24
CA SER A 220 13.68 15.87 -0.71
C SER A 220 12.30 16.49 -0.90
N LEU A 221 12.24 17.79 -1.18
CA LEU A 221 10.96 18.44 -1.51
C LEU A 221 10.39 17.99 -2.86
N ASP A 222 11.17 17.30 -3.69
CA ASP A 222 10.69 16.65 -4.92
C ASP A 222 9.85 15.40 -4.63
N ASN A 223 10.07 14.75 -3.48
CA ASN A 223 9.51 13.45 -3.19
C ASN A 223 8.82 13.30 -1.82
N ALA A 224 8.63 14.40 -1.09
CA ALA A 224 7.90 14.41 0.17
C ALA A 224 7.32 15.79 0.47
N VAL A 225 6.23 15.80 1.23
CA VAL A 225 5.65 17.02 1.82
C VAL A 225 6.15 17.17 3.25
N ILE A 226 6.78 18.30 3.57
CA ILE A 226 7.25 18.59 4.93
C ILE A 226 6.29 19.57 5.61
N ILE A 227 5.76 19.17 6.76
CA ILE A 227 4.82 19.97 7.53
C ILE A 227 5.56 20.70 8.66
N HIS A 228 5.48 22.02 8.67
CA HIS A 228 6.01 22.87 9.76
C HIS A 228 4.98 23.94 10.11
N ASP A 229 4.50 23.91 11.35
CA ASP A 229 3.48 24.83 11.86
C ASP A 229 2.22 24.92 10.97
N GLU A 230 2.06 26.02 10.25
CA GLU A 230 0.94 26.35 9.36
C GLU A 230 1.31 26.21 7.87
N VAL A 231 2.49 25.69 7.56
CA VAL A 231 3.05 25.63 6.20
C VAL A 231 3.37 24.19 5.80
N ALA A 232 3.02 23.85 4.56
CA ALA A 232 3.48 22.64 3.88
C ALA A 232 4.57 23.04 2.87
N PHE A 233 5.76 22.50 3.04
CA PHE A 233 6.85 22.63 2.08
C PHE A 233 6.85 21.43 1.14
N SER A 234 6.72 21.70 -0.15
CA SER A 234 6.90 20.72 -1.22
C SER A 234 7.19 21.47 -2.52
N LYS A 235 7.83 20.80 -3.47
CA LYS A 235 7.97 21.36 -4.81
C LYS A 235 6.60 21.42 -5.48
N GLY A 236 6.25 22.61 -5.97
CA GLY A 236 4.97 22.84 -6.66
C GLY A 236 3.75 23.00 -5.74
N GLY A 237 3.91 22.98 -4.41
CA GLY A 237 2.80 23.05 -3.46
C GLY A 237 2.05 21.72 -3.33
N LEU A 238 0.91 21.73 -2.63
CA LEU A 238 0.06 20.54 -2.45
C LEU A 238 -0.75 20.25 -3.72
N PHE A 239 -0.92 18.97 -4.05
CA PHE A 239 -1.83 18.55 -5.11
C PHE A 239 -3.30 18.72 -4.72
N PHE A 240 -3.61 18.41 -3.46
CA PHE A 240 -4.93 18.58 -2.87
C PHE A 240 -4.82 19.28 -1.51
N PRO A 241 -5.83 20.09 -1.11
CA PRO A 241 -5.85 20.66 0.24
C PRO A 241 -5.82 19.59 1.34
N ASP A 242 -6.35 18.39 1.05
CA ASP A 242 -6.42 17.22 1.93
C ASP A 242 -5.46 16.09 1.50
N GLU A 243 -4.34 16.42 0.83
CA GLU A 243 -3.34 15.46 0.30
C GLU A 243 -2.88 14.44 1.37
N MET A 244 -2.74 14.85 2.63
CA MET A 244 -2.19 14.01 3.70
C MET A 244 -3.15 12.91 4.15
N VAL A 245 -4.47 13.18 4.23
CA VAL A 245 -5.45 12.12 4.52
C VAL A 245 -5.63 11.18 3.33
N ARG A 246 -5.56 11.70 2.09
CA ARG A 246 -5.58 10.88 0.87
C ARG A 246 -4.35 9.98 0.78
N HIS A 247 -3.17 10.46 1.17
CA HIS A 247 -1.97 9.61 1.27
C HIS A 247 -2.14 8.50 2.31
N LYS A 248 -2.79 8.77 3.46
CA LYS A 248 -3.09 7.68 4.42
C LYS A 248 -4.08 6.65 3.86
N ILE A 249 -4.98 7.05 2.95
CA ILE A 249 -5.82 6.11 2.20
C ILE A 249 -4.95 5.29 1.23
N LEU A 250 -4.02 5.92 0.51
CA LEU A 250 -3.04 5.23 -0.34
C LEU A 250 -2.31 4.13 0.45
N ASP A 251 -1.70 4.48 1.59
CA ASP A 251 -1.01 3.55 2.48
C ASP A 251 -1.93 2.38 2.89
N MET A 252 -3.17 2.69 3.29
CA MET A 252 -4.14 1.69 3.73
C MET A 252 -4.55 0.74 2.59
N ILE A 253 -4.71 1.22 1.36
CA ILE A 253 -4.98 0.35 0.20
C ILE A 253 -3.83 -0.63 0.00
N GLY A 254 -2.59 -0.14 0.10
CA GLY A 254 -1.38 -0.95 0.01
C GLY A 254 -1.29 -2.00 1.12
N ASP A 255 -1.44 -1.59 2.37
CA ASP A 255 -1.34 -2.48 3.53
C ASP A 255 -2.45 -3.54 3.54
N LEU A 256 -3.70 -3.18 3.24
CA LEU A 256 -4.81 -4.12 3.21
C LEU A 256 -4.75 -5.08 2.02
N SER A 257 -3.95 -4.79 0.98
CA SER A 257 -3.70 -5.75 -0.09
C SER A 257 -2.98 -7.02 0.40
N LEU A 258 -2.26 -6.93 1.53
CA LEU A 258 -1.54 -8.05 2.16
C LEU A 258 -2.46 -9.12 2.75
N VAL A 259 -3.78 -8.87 2.79
CA VAL A 259 -4.80 -9.91 3.03
C VAL A 259 -4.69 -11.01 1.95
N GLY A 260 -4.22 -10.68 0.74
CA GLY A 260 -4.06 -11.63 -0.36
C GLY A 260 -5.36 -12.00 -1.11
N PHE A 261 -6.50 -11.49 -0.65
CA PHE A 261 -7.82 -11.71 -1.25
C PHE A 261 -8.54 -10.40 -1.57
N ASP A 262 -9.45 -10.46 -2.52
CA ASP A 262 -10.35 -9.35 -2.81
C ASP A 262 -11.53 -9.41 -1.87
N PHE A 263 -11.82 -8.29 -1.21
CA PHE A 263 -12.94 -8.22 -0.30
C PHE A 263 -13.75 -6.94 -0.47
N GLU A 264 -15.04 -7.05 -0.20
CA GLU A 264 -16.01 -5.96 -0.23
C GLU A 264 -16.37 -5.56 1.20
N ALA A 265 -16.13 -4.30 1.51
CA ALA A 265 -16.42 -3.67 2.78
C ALA A 265 -16.30 -2.15 2.66
N HIS A 266 -16.95 -1.45 3.58
CA HIS A 266 -16.64 -0.06 3.88
C HIS A 266 -15.71 -0.03 5.09
N VAL A 267 -14.42 0.22 4.83
CA VAL A 267 -13.40 0.38 5.85
C VAL A 267 -13.39 1.84 6.33
N ILE A 268 -13.59 2.04 7.63
CA ILE A 268 -13.59 3.33 8.30
C ILE A 268 -12.42 3.34 9.28
N ALA A 269 -11.49 4.26 9.11
CA ALA A 269 -10.29 4.34 9.93
C ALA A 269 -10.10 5.72 10.57
N LEU A 270 -9.64 5.72 11.82
CA LEU A 270 -9.28 6.90 12.58
C LEU A 270 -7.85 6.74 13.08
N ARG A 271 -6.98 7.70 12.72
CA ARG A 271 -5.57 7.77 13.20
C ARG A 271 -4.73 6.50 12.94
N ALA A 272 -5.13 5.70 11.96
CA ALA A 272 -4.43 4.47 11.60
C ALA A 272 -3.01 4.72 11.03
N GLY A 273 -2.26 3.65 10.87
CA GLY A 273 -0.96 3.60 10.24
C GLY A 273 -0.59 2.15 9.92
N HIS A 274 0.61 1.91 9.40
CA HIS A 274 1.02 0.58 8.92
C HIS A 274 0.82 -0.54 9.94
N ALA A 275 1.19 -0.31 11.21
CA ALA A 275 1.01 -1.27 12.28
C ALA A 275 -0.47 -1.68 12.49
N SER A 276 -1.36 -0.69 12.61
CA SER A 276 -2.80 -0.95 12.77
C SER A 276 -3.42 -1.52 11.50
N ASN A 277 -2.98 -1.08 10.32
CA ASN A 277 -3.47 -1.58 9.04
C ASN A 277 -3.12 -3.06 8.87
N CYS A 278 -1.88 -3.44 9.16
CA CYS A 278 -1.44 -4.85 9.11
C CYS A 278 -2.13 -5.70 10.18
N ALA A 279 -2.34 -5.16 11.39
CA ALA A 279 -3.12 -5.85 12.42
C ALA A 279 -4.56 -6.09 11.97
N PHE A 280 -5.20 -5.08 11.37
CA PHE A 280 -6.53 -5.20 10.81
C PHE A 280 -6.60 -6.15 9.61
N ALA A 281 -5.58 -6.17 8.75
CA ALA A 281 -5.47 -7.13 7.65
C ALA A 281 -5.48 -8.57 8.16
N LYS A 282 -4.85 -8.86 9.32
CA LYS A 282 -4.94 -10.18 9.96
C LYS A 282 -6.35 -10.50 10.44
N GLU A 283 -7.06 -9.53 11.02
CA GLU A 283 -8.46 -9.72 11.44
C GLU A 283 -9.39 -9.97 10.25
N VAL A 284 -9.22 -9.23 9.15
CA VAL A 284 -9.94 -9.47 7.90
C VAL A 284 -9.64 -10.88 7.40
N LEU A 285 -8.36 -11.27 7.31
CA LEU A 285 -7.97 -12.59 6.82
C LEU A 285 -8.59 -13.73 7.68
N LYS A 286 -8.55 -13.60 9.00
CA LYS A 286 -9.20 -14.52 9.94
C LYS A 286 -10.72 -14.59 9.74
N SER A 287 -11.37 -13.45 9.50
CA SER A 287 -12.82 -13.41 9.32
C SER A 287 -13.28 -14.11 8.05
N ILE A 288 -12.49 -14.06 6.97
CA ILE A 288 -12.88 -14.55 5.64
C ILE A 288 -12.40 -15.98 5.36
N THR A 289 -11.60 -16.59 6.23
CA THR A 289 -10.97 -17.89 6.01
C THR A 289 -11.30 -18.92 7.07
N GLU A 290 -11.20 -20.21 6.71
CA GLU A 290 -11.56 -21.34 7.57
C GLU A 290 -10.46 -21.72 8.57
N ASN A 291 -9.21 -21.39 8.25
CA ASN A 291 -8.02 -22.03 8.81
C ASN A 291 -6.84 -21.06 9.06
N TYR A 292 -7.14 -19.80 9.38
CA TYR A 292 -6.19 -18.75 9.76
C TYR A 292 -6.48 -18.26 11.19
#